data_AF-A0A562QTM6-F1
#
_entry.id   AF-A0A562QTM6-F1
#
_cell.length_a   1.000
_cell.length_b   1.000
_cell.length_c   1.000
_cell.angle_alpha   90.00
_cell.angle_beta   90.00
_cell.angle_gamma   90.00
#
_symmetry.space_group_name_H-M   'P 1'
#
loop_
_entity.id
_entity.type
_entity.pdbx_description
1 polymer ?
#
loop_
_entity_poly.entity_id
_entity_poly.type
_entity_poly.pdbx_seq_one_letter_code
_entity_poly.pdbx_strand_id
1 'polypeptide(L)'
;MSAVKELYLQTKELLDFINEPFPKDDDARDQYIAQLDERLVKREPFIKQVDEDSLSDAEKQLGQELIKLNQQLTKRMEQVRTEIQGNLNQLKAKKATSRKYENPYDGPSTDGVFFDKRGV
;
A
#
# COMPACT_ATOMS: atom_id res chain seq x y z
N MET A 1 -19.65 15.60 19.72
CA MET A 1 -18.22 15.71 20.05
C MET A 1 -17.59 16.74 19.10
N SER A 2 -16.46 17.35 19.47
CA SER A 2 -15.79 18.37 18.63
C SER A 2 -15.07 17.73 17.44
N ALA A 3 -15.03 18.41 16.29
CA ALA A 3 -14.38 17.90 15.07
C ALA A 3 -12.90 17.56 15.28
N VAL A 4 -12.17 18.35 16.08
CA VAL A 4 -10.75 18.08 16.41
C VAL A 4 -10.61 16.81 17.24
N LYS A 5 -11.54 16.56 18.15
CA LYS A 5 -11.53 15.34 18.99
C LYS A 5 -11.78 14.09 18.14
N GLU A 6 -12.77 14.15 17.25
CA GLU A 6 -13.05 13.06 16.31
C GLU A 6 -11.86 12.81 15.39
N LEU A 7 -11.27 13.87 14.82
CA LEU A 7 -10.09 13.76 13.97
C LEU A 7 -8.90 13.13 14.71
N TYR A 8 -8.69 13.49 15.96
CA TYR A 8 -7.67 12.88 16.82
C TYR A 8 -7.91 11.38 17.01
N LEU A 9 -9.12 10.97 17.37
CA LEU A 9 -9.47 9.56 17.57
C LEU A 9 -9.29 8.77 16.27
N GLN A 10 -9.81 9.26 15.14
CA GLN A 10 -9.67 8.62 13.84
C GLN A 10 -8.21 8.51 13.40
N THR A 11 -7.39 9.54 13.67
CA THR A 11 -5.96 9.52 13.36
C THR A 11 -5.23 8.49 14.22
N LYS A 12 -5.59 8.36 15.50
CA LYS A 12 -5.01 7.36 16.39
C LYS A 12 -5.37 5.94 15.97
N GLU A 13 -6.64 5.66 15.71
CA GLU A 13 -7.09 4.34 15.24
C GLU A 13 -6.41 3.94 13.92
N LEU A 14 -6.28 4.88 12.99
CA LEU A 14 -5.58 4.67 11.73
C LEU A 14 -4.08 4.42 11.95
N LEU A 15 -3.45 5.16 12.87
CA LEU A 15 -2.05 4.94 13.23
C LEU A 15 -1.83 3.57 13.87
N ASP A 16 -2.73 3.13 14.74
CA ASP A 16 -2.68 1.81 15.35
C ASP A 16 -2.80 0.71 14.29
N PHE A 17 -3.78 0.82 13.38
CA PHE A 17 -3.96 -0.10 12.27
C PHE A 17 -2.74 -0.16 11.33
N ILE A 18 -2.22 0.99 10.91
CA ILE A 18 -1.12 1.01 9.94
C ILE A 18 0.22 0.54 10.55
N ASN A 19 0.36 0.60 11.88
CA ASN A 19 1.52 0.05 12.57
C ASN A 19 1.51 -1.48 12.64
N GLU A 20 0.38 -2.13 12.32
CA GLU A 20 0.35 -3.56 12.11
C GLU A 20 1.26 -3.96 10.92
N PRO A 21 1.88 -5.15 10.97
CA PRO A 21 2.70 -5.64 9.88
C PRO A 21 1.91 -5.72 8.56
N PHE A 22 2.52 -5.27 7.47
CA PHE A 22 1.89 -5.39 6.16
C PHE A 22 1.74 -6.87 5.78
N PRO A 23 0.54 -7.33 5.35
CA PRO A 23 0.32 -8.73 5.04
C PRO A 23 1.18 -9.22 3.87
N LYS A 24 1.55 -10.51 3.92
CA LYS A 24 2.32 -11.16 2.84
C LYS A 24 1.44 -11.87 1.82
N ASP A 25 0.29 -12.38 2.27
CA ASP A 25 -0.68 -13.08 1.44
C ASP A 25 -1.47 -12.11 0.55
N ASP A 26 -1.75 -12.52 -0.69
CA ASP A 26 -2.33 -11.64 -1.70
C ASP A 26 -3.73 -11.14 -1.30
N ASP A 27 -4.62 -12.02 -0.81
CA ASP A 27 -5.98 -11.65 -0.40
C ASP A 27 -5.97 -10.78 0.86
N ALA A 28 -5.09 -11.11 1.82
CA ALA A 28 -4.94 -10.33 3.04
C ALA A 28 -4.41 -8.91 2.78
N ARG A 29 -3.55 -8.72 1.77
CA ARG A 29 -3.10 -7.39 1.36
C ARG A 29 -4.23 -6.55 0.77
N ASP A 30 -5.04 -7.13 -0.10
CA ASP A 30 -6.16 -6.42 -0.72
C ASP A 30 -7.16 -5.97 0.35
N GLN A 31 -7.46 -6.83 1.32
CA GLN A 31 -8.27 -6.49 2.49
C GLN A 31 -7.64 -5.39 3.35
N TYR A 32 -6.33 -5.46 3.60
CA TYR A 32 -5.61 -4.44 4.36
C TYR A 32 -5.67 -3.07 3.67
N ILE A 33 -5.45 -3.03 2.34
CA ILE A 33 -5.52 -1.79 1.56
C ILE A 33 -6.93 -1.22 1.56
N ALA A 34 -7.96 -2.07 1.43
CA ALA A 34 -9.36 -1.64 1.50
C ALA A 34 -9.72 -1.03 2.86
N GLN A 35 -9.30 -1.66 3.96
CA GLN A 35 -9.51 -1.13 5.31
C GLN A 35 -8.73 0.17 5.56
N LEU A 36 -7.52 0.27 5.01
CA LEU A 36 -6.74 1.51 5.05
C LEU A 36 -7.48 2.66 4.38
N ASP A 37 -8.01 2.41 3.17
CA ASP A 37 -8.75 3.40 2.38
C ASP A 37 -10.05 3.81 3.08
N GLU A 38 -10.81 2.86 3.62
CA GLU A 38 -12.03 3.15 4.37
C GLU A 38 -11.78 4.08 5.57
N ARG A 39 -10.69 3.84 6.32
CA ARG A 39 -10.29 4.69 7.45
C ARG A 39 -9.86 6.09 7.00
N LEU A 40 -9.18 6.20 5.86
CA LEU A 40 -8.81 7.50 5.27
C LEU A 40 -10.05 8.29 4.86
N VAL A 41 -11.01 7.65 4.20
CA VAL A 41 -12.30 8.25 3.80
C VAL A 41 -13.10 8.70 5.02
N LYS A 42 -13.16 7.88 6.07
CA LYS A 42 -13.81 8.24 7.35
C LYS A 42 -13.19 9.47 8.01
N ARG A 43 -11.87 9.65 7.87
CA ARG A 43 -11.13 10.76 8.47
C ARG A 43 -11.32 12.09 7.73
N GLU A 44 -11.46 12.05 6.41
CA GLU A 44 -11.51 13.24 5.54
C GLU A 44 -12.52 14.32 5.93
N PRO A 45 -13.80 14.01 6.26
CA PRO A 45 -14.77 15.06 6.61
C PRO A 45 -14.37 15.83 7.87
N PHE A 46 -13.74 15.19 8.84
CA PHE A 46 -13.32 15.86 10.07
C PHE A 46 -12.19 16.84 9.81
N ILE A 47 -11.26 16.53 8.90
CA ILE A 47 -10.21 17.48 8.47
C ILE A 47 -10.83 18.76 7.92
N LYS A 48 -11.89 18.64 7.12
CA LYS A 48 -12.59 19.79 6.51
C LYS A 48 -13.41 20.61 7.52
N GLN A 49 -13.78 20.01 8.65
CA GLN A 49 -14.59 20.64 9.69
C GLN A 49 -13.77 21.31 10.78
N VAL A 50 -12.47 21.01 10.89
CA VAL A 50 -11.59 21.70 11.83
C VAL A 50 -11.38 23.13 11.35
N ASP A 51 -11.82 24.07 12.18
CA ASP A 51 -11.55 25.50 12.05
C ASP A 51 -10.66 25.92 13.22
N GLU A 52 -9.45 26.38 12.91
CA GLU A 52 -8.42 26.69 13.91
C GLU A 52 -8.78 27.92 14.78
N ASP A 53 -9.55 28.85 14.22
CA ASP A 53 -9.92 30.11 14.87
C ASP A 53 -10.99 29.92 15.96
N SER A 54 -11.80 28.88 15.85
CA SER A 54 -12.89 28.57 16.79
C SER A 54 -12.52 27.55 17.88
N LEU A 55 -11.26 27.11 17.96
CA LEU A 55 -10.80 26.14 18.95
C LEU A 55 -10.61 26.74 20.34
N SER A 56 -11.10 26.02 21.36
CA SER A 56 -10.73 26.27 22.75
C SER A 56 -9.26 25.94 23.03
N ASP A 57 -8.70 26.48 24.12
CA ASP A 57 -7.29 26.22 24.49
C ASP A 57 -6.98 24.72 24.66
N ALA A 58 -7.93 23.95 25.21
CA ALA A 58 -7.80 22.49 25.33
C ALA A 58 -7.79 21.80 23.96
N GLU A 59 -8.58 22.28 23.00
CA GLU A 59 -8.60 21.75 21.63
C GLU A 59 -7.35 22.13 20.84
N LYS A 60 -6.77 23.31 21.09
CA LYS A 60 -5.48 23.70 20.51
C LYS A 60 -4.36 22.78 20.97
N GLN A 61 -4.33 22.41 22.25
CA GLN A 61 -3.38 21.41 22.76
C GLN A 61 -3.57 20.05 22.08
N LEU A 62 -4.82 19.61 21.93
CA LEU A 62 -5.13 18.37 21.22
C LEU A 62 -4.73 18.43 19.73
N GLY A 63 -4.92 19.58 19.09
CA GLY A 63 -4.48 19.84 17.72
C GLY A 63 -2.96 19.72 17.56
N GLN A 64 -2.18 20.21 18.52
CA GLN A 64 -0.72 20.04 18.51
C GLN A 64 -0.31 18.56 18.61
N GLU A 65 -1.02 17.78 19.42
CA GLU A 65 -0.78 16.34 19.52
C GLU A 65 -1.18 15.61 18.23
N LEU A 66 -2.34 15.97 17.67
CA LEU A 66 -2.82 15.48 16.38
C LEU A 66 -1.79 15.69 15.26
N ILE A 67 -1.15 16.86 15.19
CA ILE A 67 -0.09 17.14 14.20
C ILE A 67 1.06 16.13 14.35
N LYS A 68 1.49 15.82 15.58
CA LYS A 68 2.56 14.84 15.83
C LYS A 68 2.15 13.42 15.42
N LEU A 69 0.91 13.02 15.68
CA LEU A 69 0.37 11.73 15.24
C LEU A 69 0.29 11.66 13.72
N ASN A 70 -0.17 12.73 13.07
CA ASN A 70 -0.26 12.78 11.61
C ASN A 70 1.12 12.70 10.94
N GLN A 71 2.15 13.31 11.52
CA GLN A 71 3.53 13.16 11.02
C GLN A 71 4.02 11.71 11.09
N GLN A 72 3.75 11.01 12.20
CA GLN A 72 4.08 9.58 12.34
C GLN A 72 3.31 8.73 11.33
N LEU A 73 2.01 9.01 11.16
CA LEU A 73 1.15 8.36 10.19
C LEU A 73 1.67 8.55 8.76
N THR A 74 2.03 9.78 8.36
CA THR A 74 2.59 10.05 7.03
C THR A 74 3.86 9.24 6.78
N LYS A 75 4.78 9.18 7.76
CA LYS A 75 6.00 8.38 7.63
C LYS A 75 5.69 6.89 7.46
N ARG A 76 4.73 6.35 8.20
CA ARG A 76 4.34 4.94 8.07
C ARG A 76 3.60 4.66 6.76
N MET A 77 2.79 5.58 6.27
CA MET A 77 2.16 5.52 4.94
C MET A 77 3.18 5.45 3.80
N GLU A 78 4.28 6.21 3.90
CA GLU A 78 5.38 6.14 2.93
C GLU A 78 6.02 4.74 2.90
N GLN A 79 6.24 4.13 4.06
CA GLN A 79 6.77 2.77 4.16
C GLN A 79 5.82 1.76 3.50
N VAL A 80 4.53 1.78 3.85
CA VAL A 80 3.51 0.91 3.25
C VAL A 80 3.47 1.10 1.73
N ARG A 81 3.55 2.34 1.24
CA ARG A 81 3.62 2.63 -0.20
C ARG A 81 4.83 1.96 -0.86
N THR A 82 6.00 2.01 -0.23
CA THR A 82 7.21 1.33 -0.73
C THR A 82 7.03 -0.19 -0.75
N GLU A 83 6.40 -0.78 0.27
CA GLU A 83 6.09 -2.21 0.32
C GLU A 83 5.18 -2.63 -0.85
N ILE A 84 4.10 -1.87 -1.09
CA ILE A 84 3.18 -2.08 -2.22
C ILE A 84 3.92 -1.98 -3.56
N GLN A 85 4.77 -0.97 -3.75
CA GLN A 85 5.57 -0.84 -4.97
C GLN A 85 6.51 -2.03 -5.19
N GLY A 86 7.15 -2.52 -4.13
CA GLY A 86 7.98 -3.72 -4.18
C GLY A 86 7.19 -4.95 -4.63
N ASN A 87 5.99 -5.14 -4.09
CA ASN A 87 5.10 -6.25 -4.45
C ASN A 87 4.68 -6.18 -5.94
N LEU A 88 4.31 -4.99 -6.43
CA LEU A 88 3.97 -4.79 -7.84
C LEU A 88 5.15 -5.11 -8.78
N ASN A 89 6.37 -4.76 -8.39
CA ASN A 89 7.57 -5.08 -9.17
C ASN A 89 7.86 -6.58 -9.19
N GLN A 90 7.67 -7.27 -8.06
CA GLN A 90 7.80 -8.73 -7.98
C GLN A 90 6.76 -9.44 -8.85
N LEU A 91 5.51 -8.99 -8.86
CA LEU A 91 4.45 -9.53 -9.71
C LEU A 91 4.81 -9.40 -11.19
N LYS A 92 5.30 -8.23 -11.61
CA LYS A 92 5.77 -7.98 -12.99
C LYS A 92 6.92 -8.92 -13.37
N ALA A 93 7.89 -9.10 -12.48
CA ALA A 93 9.02 -10.00 -12.69
C ALA A 93 8.57 -11.47 -12.82
N LYS A 94 7.68 -11.95 -11.93
CA LYS A 94 7.10 -13.30 -12.02
C LYS A 94 6.39 -13.52 -13.36
N LYS A 95 5.59 -12.56 -13.81
CA LYS A 95 4.90 -12.64 -15.12
C LYS A 95 5.88 -12.68 -16.30
N ALA A 96 6.95 -11.89 -16.25
CA ALA A 96 7.98 -11.90 -17.28
C ALA A 96 8.73 -13.24 -17.33
N THR A 97 9.08 -13.82 -16.17
CA THR A 97 9.74 -15.13 -16.10
C THR A 97 8.82 -16.26 -16.54
N SER A 98 7.55 -16.27 -16.11
CA SER A 98 6.56 -17.28 -16.54
C SER A 98 6.40 -17.32 -18.06
N ARG A 99 6.32 -16.15 -18.71
CA ARG A 99 6.25 -16.05 -20.18
C ARG A 99 7.50 -16.57 -20.90
N LYS A 100 8.69 -16.49 -20.29
CA LYS A 100 9.93 -17.04 -20.87
C LYS A 100 9.97 -18.57 -20.83
N TYR A 101 9.27 -19.20 -19.90
CA TYR A 101 9.20 -20.66 -19.79
C TYR A 101 8.02 -21.27 -20.57
N GLU A 102 6.90 -20.54 -20.72
CA GLU A 102 5.77 -20.99 -21.55
C GLU A 102 6.03 -20.90 -23.06
N ASN A 103 7.05 -20.14 -23.49
CA ASN A 103 7.35 -19.98 -24.91
C ASN A 103 8.83 -20.30 -25.27
N PRO A 104 9.25 -21.59 -25.20
CA PRO A 104 10.59 -22.01 -25.61
C PRO A 104 10.86 -21.92 -27.12
N TYR A 105 9.85 -21.57 -27.94
CA TYR A 105 9.88 -21.70 -29.39
C TYR A 105 9.68 -20.38 -30.17
N ASP A 106 9.73 -19.21 -29.51
CA ASP A 106 9.56 -17.90 -30.17
C ASP A 106 10.89 -17.24 -30.59
N GLY A 107 11.92 -18.06 -30.84
CA GLY A 107 13.06 -17.65 -31.66
C GLY A 107 12.78 -18.01 -33.11
N PRO A 108 13.25 -17.25 -34.11
CA PRO A 108 13.18 -17.70 -35.49
C PRO A 108 13.90 -19.06 -35.57
N SER A 109 13.15 -20.11 -35.92
CA SER A 109 13.68 -21.44 -36.21
C SER A 109 14.60 -21.34 -37.43
N THR A 110 15.84 -20.89 -37.24
CA THR A 110 16.88 -21.06 -38.24
C THR A 110 17.21 -22.54 -38.33
N ASP A 111 16.54 -23.15 -39.29
CA ASP A 111 16.91 -24.38 -39.99
C ASP A 111 16.90 -25.67 -39.16
N GLY A 112 15.97 -26.55 -39.52
CA GLY A 112 15.92 -27.91 -39.01
C GLY A 112 17.13 -28.71 -39.49
N VAL A 113 18.18 -28.76 -38.69
CA VAL A 113 19.31 -29.67 -38.93
C VAL A 113 18.95 -31.06 -38.42
N PHE A 114 18.39 -31.89 -39.29
CA PHE A 114 18.32 -33.34 -39.06
C PHE A 114 19.70 -33.96 -39.35
N PHE A 115 20.38 -34.38 -38.29
CA PHE A 115 21.53 -35.27 -38.42
C PHE A 115 21.02 -36.70 -38.64
N ASP A 116 20.95 -37.15 -39.88
CA ASP A 116 20.99 -38.60 -40.14
C ASP A 116 22.46 -39.04 -40.12
N LYS A 117 22.91 -39.50 -38.94
CA LYS A 117 24.16 -40.24 -38.80
C LYS A 117 23.87 -41.65 -38.30
N ARG A 118 23.71 -42.54 -39.30
CA ARG A 118 24.18 -43.94 -39.41
C ARG A 118 23.64 -45.00 -38.44
N GLY A 119 23.10 -46.06 -39.03
CA GLY A 119 23.05 -47.40 -38.46
C GLY A 119 22.91 -48.48 -39.54
N VAL A 120 24.04 -49.18 -39.79
CA VAL A 120 24.29 -50.42 -40.58
C VAL A 120 24.27 -50.32 -42.10
#